data_AF-A0A3D3W333-F1
#
_entry.id   AF-A0A3D3W333-F1
#
_cell.length_a   1.000
_cell.length_b   1.000
_cell.length_c   1.000
_cell.angle_alpha   90.00
_cell.angle_beta   90.00
_cell.angle_gamma   90.00
#
_symmetry.space_group_name_H-M   'P 1'
#
loop_
_entity.id
_entity.type
_entity.pdbx_description
1 polymer ?
#
loop_
_entity_poly.entity_id
_entity_poly.type
_entity_poly.pdbx_seq_one_letter_code
_entity_poly.pdbx_strand_id
1 'polypeptide(L)'
;QAEDGIRDWSVTGVQTCALPISSAWDVVCRWRQYQAEFRVNTLRVVALAVFYLTHLLRFRVDRGVGSLALQDSAVAISQQRHLAMTVIVAAWVLWSLLVHVLLLDRVFPRRLPLLSICVDSLLLTAVLLCGSGAASPMVCGYFLIVMMAGLRLNLNWVKAAAGCCLAGYVVLLGCARWPQGVLLAQPHPTLPRYHQLMVGIAIVMSGVIVGQLVRHVRQLAFDLQRVSGQEQQS
;
A
#
# COMPACT_ATOMS: atom_id res chain seq x y z
N GLN A 1 -3.52 -26.98 -76.32
CA GLN A 1 -4.55 -25.96 -76.12
C GLN A 1 -5.66 -26.57 -75.28
N ALA A 2 -5.76 -26.13 -74.04
CA ALA A 2 -6.91 -26.21 -73.15
C ALA A 2 -6.68 -25.12 -72.09
N GLU A 3 -7.43 -24.02 -72.21
CA GLU A 3 -7.50 -22.95 -71.22
C GLU A 3 -8.43 -23.37 -70.08
N ASP A 4 -8.02 -23.08 -68.85
CA ASP A 4 -8.82 -22.56 -67.73
C ASP A 4 -7.85 -22.55 -66.52
N GLY A 5 -7.45 -21.43 -65.92
CA GLY A 5 -8.19 -20.20 -65.72
C GLY A 5 -8.85 -20.23 -64.34
N ILE A 6 -8.06 -20.13 -63.26
CA ILE A 6 -8.36 -19.28 -62.09
C ILE A 6 -7.19 -19.30 -61.11
N ARG A 7 -6.92 -18.10 -60.62
CA ARG A 7 -5.87 -17.69 -59.69
C ARG A 7 -6.24 -18.10 -58.27
N ASP A 8 -5.26 -18.55 -57.50
CA ASP A 8 -5.34 -18.53 -56.03
C ASP A 8 -4.01 -17.98 -55.45
N TRP A 9 -3.64 -16.77 -55.88
CA TRP A 9 -2.75 -15.92 -55.10
C TRP A 9 -3.59 -15.18 -54.06
N SER A 10 -4.07 -15.84 -53.02
CA SER A 10 -4.38 -15.15 -51.76
C SER A 10 -4.71 -16.16 -50.68
N VAL A 11 -3.68 -16.70 -50.03
CA VAL A 11 -3.80 -16.92 -48.59
C VAL A 11 -3.83 -15.53 -47.95
N THR A 12 -4.98 -14.87 -48.01
CA THR A 12 -5.32 -13.77 -47.11
C THR A 12 -6.28 -14.34 -46.09
N GLY A 13 -5.90 -14.24 -44.82
CA GLY A 13 -6.81 -14.58 -43.73
C GLY A 13 -6.45 -15.84 -42.94
N VAL A 14 -5.26 -15.87 -42.36
CA VAL A 14 -5.17 -16.31 -40.96
C VAL A 14 -4.62 -15.14 -40.16
N GLN A 15 -5.50 -14.16 -39.94
CA GLN A 15 -5.23 -13.05 -39.03
C GLN A 15 -6.41 -12.84 -38.09
N THR A 16 -6.89 -13.89 -37.44
CA THR A 16 -7.97 -13.75 -36.46
C THR A 16 -7.91 -14.79 -35.34
N CYS A 17 -6.80 -14.87 -34.61
CA CYS A 17 -6.80 -15.50 -33.27
C CYS A 17 -5.62 -15.04 -32.39
N ALA A 18 -5.55 -13.74 -32.11
CA ALA A 18 -4.70 -13.24 -31.01
C ALA A 18 -5.22 -11.94 -30.35
N LEU A 19 -5.97 -11.11 -31.08
CA LEU A 19 -6.46 -9.81 -30.62
C LEU A 19 -7.69 -9.81 -29.67
N PRO A 20 -8.66 -10.76 -29.70
CA PRO A 20 -9.77 -10.74 -28.74
C PRO A 20 -9.37 -11.26 -27.35
N ILE A 21 -8.27 -12.01 -27.24
CA ILE A 21 -7.84 -12.62 -25.96
C ILE A 21 -7.03 -11.62 -25.11
N SER A 22 -6.20 -10.77 -25.74
CA SER A 22 -5.44 -9.74 -25.01
C SER A 22 -6.36 -8.68 -24.40
N SER A 23 -7.38 -8.24 -25.14
CA SER A 23 -8.37 -7.27 -24.65
C SER A 23 -9.26 -7.84 -23.53
N ALA A 24 -9.70 -9.09 -23.62
CA ALA A 24 -10.44 -9.75 -22.55
C ALA A 24 -9.59 -9.93 -21.28
N TRP A 25 -8.32 -10.32 -21.43
CA TRP A 25 -7.39 -10.48 -20.30
C TRP A 25 -7.10 -9.16 -19.59
N ASP A 26 -6.91 -8.08 -20.34
CA ASP A 26 -6.70 -6.74 -19.79
C ASP A 26 -7.90 -6.23 -18.99
N VAL A 27 -9.13 -6.49 -19.47
CA VAL A 27 -10.36 -6.13 -18.75
C VAL A 27 -10.47 -6.89 -17.43
N VAL A 28 -10.22 -8.21 -17.43
CA VAL A 28 -10.26 -9.03 -16.21
C VAL A 28 -9.17 -8.61 -15.21
N CYS A 29 -7.95 -8.36 -15.68
CA CYS A 29 -6.85 -7.90 -14.84
C CYS A 29 -7.16 -6.54 -14.20
N ARG A 30 -7.72 -5.61 -14.97
CA ARG A 30 -8.15 -4.30 -14.46
C ARG A 30 -9.27 -4.42 -13.44
N TRP A 31 -10.26 -5.27 -13.67
CA TRP A 31 -11.35 -5.48 -12.73
C TRP A 31 -10.86 -6.09 -11.40
N ARG A 32 -9.92 -7.05 -11.46
CA ARG A 32 -9.26 -7.59 -10.25
C ARG A 32 -8.47 -6.54 -9.49
N GLN A 33 -7.75 -5.66 -10.19
CA GLN A 33 -7.04 -4.54 -9.56
C GLN A 33 -8.01 -3.56 -8.89
N TYR A 34 -9.11 -3.22 -9.56
CA TYR A 34 -10.18 -2.39 -8.99
C TYR A 34 -10.74 -3.01 -7.69
N GLN A 35 -11.05 -4.30 -7.70
CA GLN A 35 -11.52 -5.03 -6.51
C GLN A 35 -10.47 -5.05 -5.38
N ALA A 36 -9.20 -5.21 -5.71
CA ALA A 36 -8.13 -5.16 -4.73
C ALA A 36 -8.00 -3.77 -4.09
N GLU A 37 -8.14 -2.70 -4.86
CA GLU A 37 -8.10 -1.32 -4.36
C GLU A 37 -9.26 -1.02 -3.41
N PHE A 38 -10.45 -1.53 -3.69
CA PHE A 38 -11.58 -1.41 -2.77
C PHE A 38 -11.29 -2.07 -1.43
N ARG A 39 -10.76 -3.30 -1.44
CA ARG A 39 -10.37 -4.03 -0.21
C ARG A 39 -9.28 -3.30 0.57
N VAL A 40 -8.26 -2.81 -0.13
CA VAL A 40 -7.17 -2.08 0.53
C VAL A 40 -7.66 -0.77 1.11
N ASN A 41 -8.50 -0.01 0.40
CA ASN A 41 -9.05 1.22 0.95
C ASN A 41 -9.94 0.95 2.18
N THR A 42 -10.69 -0.15 2.18
CA THR A 42 -11.48 -0.59 3.34
C THR A 42 -10.56 -0.90 4.53
N LEU A 43 -9.50 -1.69 4.32
CA LEU A 43 -8.51 -1.99 5.37
C LEU A 43 -7.80 -0.73 5.87
N ARG A 44 -7.52 0.24 4.99
CA ARG A 44 -6.96 1.55 5.36
C ARG A 44 -7.90 2.31 6.30
N VAL A 45 -9.18 2.42 5.96
CA VAL A 45 -10.18 3.10 6.83
C VAL A 45 -10.27 2.42 8.19
N VAL A 46 -10.31 1.09 8.23
CA VAL A 46 -10.34 0.33 9.49
C VAL A 46 -9.09 0.60 10.33
N ALA A 47 -7.90 0.55 9.71
CA ALA A 47 -6.65 0.85 10.40
C ALA A 47 -6.59 2.29 10.94
N LEU A 48 -7.06 3.27 10.15
CA LEU A 48 -7.16 4.67 10.58
C LEU A 48 -8.13 4.85 11.75
N ALA A 49 -9.28 4.19 11.71
CA ALA A 49 -10.27 4.25 12.79
C ALA A 49 -9.69 3.69 14.10
N VAL A 50 -9.03 2.53 14.06
CA VAL A 50 -8.37 1.93 15.23
C VAL A 50 -7.23 2.81 15.75
N PHE A 51 -6.38 3.32 14.86
CA PHE A 51 -5.30 4.24 15.22
C PHE A 51 -5.83 5.52 15.88
N TYR A 52 -6.84 6.16 15.29
CA TYR A 52 -7.38 7.40 15.82
C TYR A 52 -8.15 7.19 17.13
N LEU A 53 -8.87 6.09 17.27
CA LEU A 53 -9.55 5.73 18.51
C LEU A 53 -8.55 5.52 19.65
N THR A 54 -7.48 4.77 19.41
CA THR A 54 -6.42 4.56 20.43
C THR A 54 -5.72 5.86 20.80
N HIS A 55 -5.47 6.74 19.83
CA HIS A 55 -4.93 8.09 20.08
C HIS A 55 -5.88 8.96 20.93
N LEU A 56 -7.17 8.97 20.61
CA LEU A 56 -8.18 9.77 21.32
C LEU A 56 -8.42 9.26 22.75
N LEU A 57 -8.46 7.94 22.94
CA LEU A 57 -8.57 7.33 24.26
C LEU A 57 -7.38 7.73 25.13
N ARG A 58 -6.16 7.65 24.60
CA ARG A 58 -4.95 8.08 25.31
C ARG A 58 -5.00 9.56 25.69
N PHE A 59 -5.40 10.43 24.76
CA PHE A 59 -5.53 11.86 25.04
C PHE A 59 -6.60 12.19 26.09
N ARG A 60 -7.71 11.45 26.12
CA ARG A 60 -8.75 11.64 27.15
C ARG A 60 -8.29 11.19 28.54
N VAL A 61 -7.56 10.09 28.61
CA VAL A 61 -6.96 9.59 29.86
C VAL A 61 -5.94 10.60 30.40
N ASP A 62 -5.08 11.15 29.54
CA ASP A 62 -4.09 12.18 29.91
C ASP A 62 -4.74 13.45 30.50
N ARG A 63 -6.01 13.75 30.16
CA ARG A 63 -6.78 14.87 30.72
C ARG A 63 -7.62 14.52 31.96
N GLY A 64 -7.54 13.29 32.46
CA GLY A 64 -8.26 12.85 33.67
C GLY A 64 -9.76 12.63 33.46
N VAL A 65 -10.23 12.48 32.22
CA VAL A 65 -11.67 12.33 31.89
C VAL A 65 -12.09 10.85 31.84
N GLY A 66 -11.32 9.93 32.44
CA GLY A 66 -11.60 8.48 32.41
C GLY A 66 -11.12 7.72 33.64
N SER A 67 -11.95 6.81 34.14
CA SER A 67 -11.69 5.96 35.33
C SER A 67 -10.78 4.74 35.07
N LEU A 68 -10.36 4.51 33.81
CA LEU A 68 -9.45 3.43 33.43
C LEU A 68 -8.00 3.93 33.45
N ALA A 69 -7.46 4.09 34.66
CA ALA A 69 -6.07 4.45 34.88
C ALA A 69 -5.16 3.24 34.62
N LEU A 70 -4.81 3.00 33.35
CA LEU A 70 -3.53 2.36 33.03
C LEU A 70 -2.45 3.42 33.23
N GLN A 71 -2.03 3.57 34.49
CA GLN A 71 -1.00 4.48 34.98
C GLN A 71 0.39 4.01 34.52
N ASP A 72 0.65 4.05 33.20
CA ASP A 72 2.02 4.03 32.72
C ASP A 72 2.53 5.47 32.66
N SER A 73 3.72 5.69 33.22
CA SER A 73 4.44 6.98 33.36
C SER A 73 4.81 7.67 32.03
N ALA A 74 3.91 7.69 31.07
CA ALA A 74 4.11 8.27 29.76
C ALA A 74 3.86 9.78 29.80
N VAL A 75 4.77 10.54 29.18
CA VAL A 75 4.69 11.99 29.02
C VAL A 75 3.35 12.39 28.41
N ALA A 76 2.61 13.27 29.09
CA ALA A 76 1.30 13.77 28.64
C ALA A 76 1.38 14.37 27.22
N ILE A 77 0.42 14.01 26.37
CA ILE A 77 0.37 14.49 24.98
C ILE A 77 -0.01 15.97 24.96
N SER A 78 0.89 16.83 24.47
CA SER A 78 0.60 18.26 24.33
C SER A 78 -0.52 18.51 23.31
N GLN A 79 -1.32 19.56 23.55
CA GLN A 79 -2.43 19.94 22.67
C GLN A 79 -1.98 20.19 21.22
N GLN A 80 -0.79 20.76 21.03
CA GLN A 80 -0.21 20.97 19.70
C GLN A 80 0.07 19.66 18.95
N ARG A 81 0.57 18.62 19.65
CA ARG A 81 0.82 17.30 19.05
C ARG A 81 -0.47 16.58 18.68
N HIS A 82 -1.49 16.66 19.55
CA HIS A 82 -2.81 16.15 19.23
C HIS A 82 -3.38 16.83 17.97
N LEU A 83 -3.33 18.17 17.90
CA LEU A 83 -3.82 18.91 16.74
C LEU A 83 -3.07 18.50 15.45
N ALA A 84 -1.74 18.41 15.50
CA ALA A 84 -0.95 17.95 14.36
C ALA A 84 -1.35 16.54 13.90
N MET A 85 -1.49 15.59 14.82
CA MET A 85 -1.93 14.22 14.51
C MET A 85 -3.36 14.20 13.93
N THR A 86 -4.29 14.97 14.50
CA THR A 86 -5.67 15.06 13.97
C THR A 86 -5.72 15.59 12.55
N VAL A 87 -4.92 16.61 12.22
CA VAL A 87 -4.89 17.20 10.87
C VAL A 87 -4.35 16.20 9.86
N ILE A 88 -3.27 15.47 10.21
CA ILE A 88 -2.70 14.44 9.34
C ILE A 88 -3.69 13.29 9.12
N VAL A 89 -4.35 12.81 10.18
CA VAL A 89 -5.38 11.77 10.08
C VAL A 89 -6.58 12.25 9.26
N ALA A 90 -7.03 13.49 9.44
CA ALA A 90 -8.10 14.07 8.66
C ALA A 90 -7.74 14.13 7.16
N ALA A 91 -6.52 14.55 6.81
CA ALA A 91 -6.02 14.51 5.44
C ALA A 91 -6.01 13.08 4.88
N TRP A 92 -5.62 12.10 5.70
CA TRP A 92 -5.63 10.69 5.31
C TRP A 92 -7.03 10.14 5.05
N VAL A 93 -8.00 10.51 5.91
CA VAL A 93 -9.42 10.15 5.74
C VAL A 93 -9.98 10.80 4.48
N LEU A 94 -9.70 12.08 4.23
CA LEU A 94 -10.13 12.78 3.01
C LEU A 94 -9.58 12.10 1.75
N TRP A 95 -8.30 11.70 1.76
CA TRP A 95 -7.72 10.92 0.66
C TRP A 95 -8.40 9.57 0.48
N SER A 96 -8.69 8.86 1.57
CA SER A 96 -9.37 7.57 1.53
C SER A 96 -10.82 7.67 1.03
N LEU A 97 -11.52 8.75 1.39
CA LEU A 97 -12.86 9.08 0.88
C LEU A 97 -12.80 9.42 -0.61
N LEU A 98 -11.85 10.23 -1.05
CA LEU A 98 -11.64 10.54 -2.46
C LEU A 98 -11.43 9.26 -3.29
N VAL A 99 -10.55 8.37 -2.82
CA VAL A 99 -10.33 7.08 -3.49
C VAL A 99 -11.61 6.24 -3.49
N HIS A 100 -12.38 6.22 -2.39
CA HIS A 100 -13.64 5.48 -2.32
C HIS A 100 -14.67 6.00 -3.34
N VAL A 101 -14.84 7.33 -3.42
CA VAL A 101 -15.76 7.97 -4.38
C VAL A 101 -15.33 7.69 -5.82
N LEU A 102 -14.04 7.85 -6.15
CA LEU A 102 -13.52 7.52 -7.48
C LEU A 102 -13.80 6.07 -7.87
N LEU A 103 -13.70 5.13 -6.91
CA LEU A 103 -14.04 3.73 -7.15
C LEU A 103 -15.55 3.55 -7.36
N LEU A 104 -16.42 4.20 -6.57
CA LEU A 104 -17.88 4.16 -6.76
C LEU A 104 -18.29 4.69 -8.13
N ASP A 105 -17.66 5.76 -8.60
CA ASP A 105 -17.86 6.35 -9.93
C ASP A 105 -17.23 5.53 -11.07
N ARG A 106 -16.67 4.35 -10.76
CA ARG A 106 -15.98 3.45 -11.69
C ARG A 106 -14.79 4.10 -12.43
N VAL A 107 -14.22 5.16 -11.87
CA VAL A 107 -13.07 5.87 -12.43
C VAL A 107 -11.79 5.26 -11.88
N PHE A 108 -11.08 4.47 -12.70
CA PHE A 108 -9.84 3.79 -12.29
C PHE A 108 -8.62 4.20 -13.13
N PRO A 109 -7.94 5.32 -12.78
CA PRO A 109 -6.74 5.75 -13.49
C PRO A 109 -5.56 4.81 -13.21
N ARG A 110 -4.73 4.57 -14.23
CA ARG A 110 -3.60 3.62 -14.17
C ARG A 110 -2.59 3.90 -13.05
N ARG A 111 -2.48 5.16 -12.61
CA ARG A 111 -1.52 5.61 -11.59
C ARG A 111 -2.09 5.62 -10.16
N LEU A 112 -3.38 5.35 -9.98
CA LEU A 112 -4.04 5.40 -8.67
C LEU A 112 -3.37 4.51 -7.61
N PRO A 113 -2.98 3.24 -7.89
CA PRO A 113 -2.32 2.39 -6.91
C PRO A 113 -1.01 2.99 -6.39
N LEU A 114 -0.19 3.53 -7.30
CA LEU A 114 1.09 4.12 -6.97
C LEU A 114 0.91 5.39 -6.13
N LEU A 115 0.01 6.28 -6.56
CA LEU A 115 -0.30 7.51 -5.81
C LEU A 115 -0.78 7.18 -4.41
N SER A 116 -1.64 6.18 -4.28
CA SER A 116 -2.16 5.76 -2.98
C SER A 116 -1.07 5.24 -2.05
N ILE A 117 -0.13 4.43 -2.56
CA ILE A 117 1.02 3.93 -1.79
C ILE A 117 1.93 5.08 -1.34
N CYS A 118 2.23 6.01 -2.25
CA CYS A 118 3.07 7.18 -1.94
C CYS A 118 2.44 8.06 -0.86
N VAL A 119 1.14 8.34 -0.98
CA VAL A 119 0.39 9.15 -0.01
C VAL A 119 0.34 8.45 1.36
N ASP A 120 0.02 7.15 1.40
CA ASP A 120 0.00 6.38 2.65
C ASP A 120 1.37 6.39 3.34
N SER A 121 2.44 6.18 2.58
CA SER A 121 3.81 6.21 3.09
C SER A 121 4.18 7.60 3.62
N LEU A 122 3.86 8.66 2.90
CA LEU A 122 4.15 10.04 3.29
C LEU A 122 3.38 10.45 4.55
N LEU A 123 2.09 10.15 4.62
CA LEU A 123 1.27 10.47 5.78
C LEU A 123 1.69 9.67 7.01
N LEU A 124 2.05 8.39 6.85
CA LEU A 124 2.63 7.61 7.94
C LEU A 124 3.96 8.20 8.44
N THR A 125 4.86 8.59 7.53
CA THR A 125 6.10 9.27 7.91
C THR A 125 5.82 10.56 8.65
N ALA A 126 4.82 11.35 8.22
CA ALA A 126 4.42 12.57 8.91
C ALA A 126 3.88 12.30 10.33
N VAL A 127 3.03 11.27 10.51
CA VAL A 127 2.55 10.83 11.83
C VAL A 127 3.73 10.47 12.74
N LEU A 128 4.71 9.72 12.22
CA LEU A 128 5.89 9.31 12.98
C LEU A 128 6.76 10.51 13.38
N LEU A 129 6.94 11.49 12.48
CA LEU A 129 7.69 12.71 12.76
C LEU A 129 7.03 13.59 13.84
N CYS A 130 5.69 13.63 13.88
CA CYS A 130 4.95 14.33 14.94
C CYS A 130 4.90 13.56 16.28
N GLY A 131 5.17 12.24 16.24
CA GLY A 131 5.18 11.33 17.39
C GLY A 131 6.54 11.26 18.07
N SER A 132 6.97 10.04 18.43
CA SER A 132 8.30 9.74 18.99
C SER A 132 9.34 9.32 17.95
N GLY A 133 9.08 9.63 16.67
CA GLY A 133 9.96 9.26 15.57
C GLY A 133 10.04 7.75 15.36
N ALA A 134 11.25 7.27 15.06
CA ALA A 134 11.53 5.86 14.80
C ALA A 134 11.42 4.97 16.05
N ALA A 135 11.36 5.54 17.26
CA ALA A 135 11.14 4.78 18.49
C ALA A 135 9.66 4.44 18.71
N SER A 136 8.76 5.00 17.90
CA SER A 136 7.33 4.72 17.98
C SER A 136 7.02 3.30 17.53
N PRO A 137 6.13 2.56 18.24
CA PRO A 137 5.62 1.28 17.74
C PRO A 137 4.86 1.42 16.41
N MET A 138 4.47 2.65 16.04
CA MET A 138 3.79 2.93 14.77
C MET A 138 4.67 2.74 13.53
N VAL A 139 5.98 2.53 13.70
CA VAL A 139 6.88 2.10 12.61
C VAL A 139 6.38 0.79 11.98
N CYS A 140 5.65 -0.04 12.74
CA CYS A 140 5.01 -1.24 12.21
C CYS A 140 4.02 -0.96 11.06
N GLY A 141 3.51 0.27 10.94
CA GLY A 141 2.66 0.69 9.83
C GLY A 141 3.30 0.55 8.46
N TYR A 142 4.63 0.66 8.34
CA TYR A 142 5.34 0.47 7.08
C TYR A 142 5.17 -0.97 6.57
N PHE A 143 5.23 -1.97 7.45
CA PHE A 143 5.00 -3.37 7.07
C PHE A 143 3.55 -3.60 6.64
N LEU A 144 2.58 -2.94 7.29
CA LEU A 144 1.18 -3.02 6.89
C LEU A 144 0.96 -2.44 5.48
N ILE A 145 1.61 -1.33 5.13
CA ILE A 145 1.55 -0.77 3.77
C ILE A 145 2.11 -1.77 2.75
N VAL A 146 3.25 -2.39 3.03
CA VAL A 146 3.84 -3.42 2.15
C VAL A 146 2.91 -4.64 2.01
N MET A 147 2.32 -5.11 3.11
CA MET A 147 1.39 -6.23 3.12
C MET A 147 0.13 -5.92 2.32
N MET A 148 -0.45 -4.73 2.51
CA MET A 148 -1.61 -4.25 1.74
C MET A 148 -1.29 -4.11 0.24
N ALA A 149 -0.06 -3.75 -0.13
CA ALA A 149 0.36 -3.73 -1.53
C ALA A 149 0.32 -5.12 -2.18
N GLY A 150 0.58 -6.18 -1.40
CA GLY A 150 0.48 -7.58 -1.83
C GLY A 150 -0.93 -7.98 -2.29
N LEU A 151 -1.97 -7.40 -1.70
CA LEU A 151 -3.37 -7.66 -2.07
C LEU A 151 -3.70 -7.24 -3.51
N ARG A 152 -2.88 -6.38 -4.13
CA ARG A 152 -3.02 -5.99 -5.54
C ARG A 152 -2.49 -7.05 -6.51
N LEU A 153 -1.90 -8.13 -6.00
CA LEU A 153 -1.33 -9.25 -6.75
C LEU A 153 -0.40 -8.80 -7.90
N ASN A 154 0.30 -7.70 -7.71
CA ASN A 154 1.21 -7.12 -8.68
C ASN A 154 2.56 -6.82 -8.04
N LEU A 155 3.59 -7.48 -8.56
CA LEU A 155 4.95 -7.39 -8.04
C LEU A 155 5.51 -5.96 -8.11
N ASN A 156 5.15 -5.18 -9.11
CA ASN A 156 5.64 -3.80 -9.25
C ASN A 156 5.11 -2.89 -8.14
N TRP A 157 3.85 -3.08 -7.73
CA TRP A 157 3.26 -2.32 -6.63
C TRP A 157 3.83 -2.72 -5.27
N VAL A 158 4.14 -4.01 -5.07
CA VAL A 158 4.85 -4.47 -3.85
C VAL A 158 6.25 -3.86 -3.77
N LYS A 159 7.00 -3.87 -4.88
CA LYS A 159 8.33 -3.23 -4.95
C LYS A 159 8.25 -1.72 -4.68
N ALA A 160 7.27 -1.04 -5.28
CA ALA A 160 7.04 0.38 -5.05
C ALA A 160 6.71 0.66 -3.58
N ALA A 161 5.84 -0.13 -2.95
CA ALA A 161 5.50 0.01 -1.54
C ALA A 161 6.70 -0.19 -0.62
N ALA A 162 7.49 -1.25 -0.83
CA ALA A 162 8.70 -1.48 -0.05
C ALA A 162 9.72 -0.34 -0.22
N GLY A 163 9.89 0.15 -1.45
CA GLY A 163 10.76 1.30 -1.75
C GLY A 163 10.29 2.59 -1.08
N CYS A 164 9.01 2.94 -1.20
CA CYS A 164 8.41 4.11 -0.55
C CYS A 164 8.53 4.04 0.97
N CYS A 165 8.23 2.89 1.58
CA CYS A 165 8.33 2.70 3.03
C CYS A 165 9.78 2.80 3.51
N LEU A 166 10.73 2.21 2.78
CA LEU A 166 12.16 2.32 3.10
C LEU A 166 12.64 3.76 2.98
N ALA A 167 12.23 4.48 1.93
CA ALA A 167 12.56 5.89 1.75
C ALA A 167 11.98 6.75 2.88
N GLY A 168 10.70 6.55 3.24
CA GLY A 168 10.06 7.24 4.38
C GLY A 168 10.76 6.95 5.71
N TYR A 169 11.20 5.70 5.92
CA TYR A 169 11.98 5.33 7.09
C TYR A 169 13.38 5.97 7.12
N VAL A 170 14.06 6.06 5.97
CA VAL A 170 15.35 6.78 5.87
C VAL A 170 15.17 8.27 6.15
N VAL A 171 14.11 8.89 5.63
CA VAL A 171 13.77 10.30 5.94
C VAL A 171 13.55 10.46 7.45
N LEU A 172 12.81 9.54 8.07
CA LEU A 172 12.57 9.54 9.52
C LEU A 172 13.88 9.48 10.33
N LEU A 173 14.83 8.62 9.94
CA LEU A 173 16.15 8.54 10.57
C LEU A 173 16.99 9.80 10.32
N GLY A 174 16.93 10.36 9.12
CA GLY A 174 17.60 11.61 8.76
C GLY A 174 17.12 12.78 9.64
N CYS A 175 15.79 12.93 9.81
CA CYS A 175 15.20 13.94 10.68
C CYS A 175 15.56 13.74 12.16
N ALA A 176 15.70 12.48 12.62
CA ALA A 176 16.15 12.20 13.98
C ALA A 176 17.63 12.56 14.20
N ARG A 177 18.46 12.42 13.16
CA ARG A 177 19.90 12.76 13.22
C ARG A 177 20.17 14.25 13.06
N TRP A 178 19.39 14.94 12.22
CA TRP A 178 19.54 16.36 11.90
C TRP A 178 18.23 17.13 12.13
N PRO A 179 17.86 17.38 13.40
CA PRO A 179 16.58 18.00 13.74
C PRO A 179 16.48 19.49 13.31
N GLN A 180 17.61 20.16 13.11
CA GLN A 180 17.69 21.61 12.83
C GLN A 180 17.06 22.05 11.49
N GLY A 181 16.71 21.11 10.61
CA GLY A 181 16.09 21.39 9.30
C GLY A 181 14.59 21.13 9.19
N VAL A 182 13.90 20.76 10.28
CA VAL A 182 12.48 20.35 10.24
C VAL A 182 11.62 21.32 11.03
N LEU A 183 10.66 21.95 10.36
CA LEU A 183 9.75 23.01 10.87
C LEU A 183 8.98 22.70 12.17
N LEU A 184 8.94 21.43 12.62
CA LEU A 184 8.18 20.99 13.80
C LEU A 184 8.97 20.05 14.74
N ALA A 185 10.27 19.81 14.54
CA ALA A 185 10.99 18.74 15.23
C ALA A 185 11.61 19.20 16.56
N GLN A 186 11.04 18.74 17.66
CA GLN A 186 11.76 18.55 18.92
C GLN A 186 12.78 17.40 18.75
N PRO A 187 13.93 17.41 19.45
CA PRO A 187 14.93 16.36 19.33
C PRO A 187 14.33 14.99 19.68
N HIS A 188 14.25 14.10 18.69
CA HIS A 188 13.80 12.72 18.89
C HIS A 188 14.91 11.86 19.46
N PRO A 189 14.60 10.84 20.28
CA PRO A 189 15.60 9.91 20.78
C PRO A 189 16.26 9.17 19.61
N THR A 190 17.59 9.23 19.54
CA THR A 190 18.35 8.49 18.54
C THR A 190 18.40 7.01 18.93
N LEU A 191 17.90 6.15 18.05
CA LEU A 191 17.97 4.71 18.26
C LEU A 191 19.39 4.18 18.01
N PRO A 192 19.82 3.14 18.74
CA PRO A 192 21.04 2.40 18.41
C PRO A 192 21.05 1.93 16.96
N ARG A 193 22.22 1.97 16.31
CA ARG A 193 22.36 1.65 14.87
C ARG A 193 21.84 0.26 14.50
N TYR A 194 21.94 -0.71 15.40
CA TYR A 194 21.44 -2.07 15.15
C TYR A 194 19.91 -2.12 15.01
N HIS A 195 19.15 -1.37 15.84
CA HIS A 195 17.69 -1.25 15.69
C HIS A 195 17.34 -0.59 14.36
N GLN A 196 18.09 0.46 13.99
CA GLN A 196 17.87 1.17 12.74
C GLN A 196 18.00 0.23 11.54
N LEU A 197 19.09 -0.54 11.52
CA LEU A 197 19.37 -1.53 10.48
C LEU A 197 18.35 -2.66 10.47
N MET A 198 17.96 -3.18 11.65
CA MET A 198 17.00 -4.27 11.77
C MET A 198 15.64 -3.92 11.17
N VAL A 199 15.11 -2.73 11.45
CA VAL A 199 13.84 -2.28 10.86
C VAL A 199 13.97 -2.08 9.35
N GLY A 200 15.06 -1.48 8.87
CA GLY A 200 15.31 -1.31 7.43
C GLY A 200 15.37 -2.65 6.69
N ILE A 201 16.12 -3.62 7.22
CA ILE A 201 16.20 -4.98 6.69
C ILE A 201 14.81 -5.65 6.74
N ALA A 202 14.07 -5.51 7.83
CA ALA A 202 12.74 -6.08 7.95
C ALA A 202 11.79 -5.53 6.88
N ILE A 203 11.85 -4.22 6.54
CA ILE A 203 11.01 -3.63 5.49
C ILE A 203 11.35 -4.26 4.15
N VAL A 204 12.63 -4.37 3.82
CA VAL A 204 13.10 -5.01 2.58
C VAL A 204 12.66 -6.48 2.52
N MET A 205 12.88 -7.24 3.60
CA MET A 205 12.50 -8.65 3.68
C MET A 205 10.99 -8.85 3.57
N SER A 206 10.19 -7.99 4.21
CA SER A 206 8.72 -8.04 4.07
C SER A 206 8.29 -7.86 2.61
N GLY A 207 8.93 -6.94 1.87
CA GLY A 207 8.68 -6.74 0.44
C GLY A 207 9.08 -7.96 -0.40
N VAL A 208 10.19 -8.61 -0.07
CA VAL A 208 10.63 -9.85 -0.74
C VAL A 208 9.64 -10.99 -0.49
N ILE A 209 9.24 -11.21 0.77
CA ILE A 209 8.32 -12.29 1.16
C ILE A 209 6.95 -12.09 0.49
N VAL A 210 6.38 -10.88 0.58
CA VAL A 210 5.11 -10.55 -0.09
C VAL A 210 5.25 -10.68 -1.61
N GLY A 211 6.40 -10.29 -2.17
CA GLY A 211 6.69 -10.46 -3.60
C GLY A 211 6.75 -11.93 -4.03
N GLN A 212 7.33 -12.81 -3.21
CA GLN A 212 7.34 -14.26 -3.43
C GLN A 212 5.92 -14.84 -3.35
N LEU A 213 5.13 -14.42 -2.36
CA LEU A 213 3.72 -14.82 -2.23
C LEU A 213 2.93 -14.47 -3.50
N VAL A 214 3.10 -13.25 -4.02
CA VAL A 214 2.44 -12.83 -5.26
C VAL A 214 2.88 -13.67 -6.46
N ARG A 215 4.16 -14.04 -6.57
CA ARG A 215 4.65 -14.93 -7.64
C ARG A 215 4.06 -16.33 -7.51
N HIS A 216 4.04 -16.87 -6.31
CA HIS A 216 3.52 -18.21 -6.04
C HIS A 216 2.02 -18.31 -6.37
N VAL A 217 1.22 -17.32 -5.93
CA VAL A 217 -0.21 -17.26 -6.25
C VAL A 217 -0.45 -17.15 -7.76
N ARG A 218 0.40 -16.40 -8.48
CA ARG A 218 0.31 -16.31 -9.95
C ARG A 218 0.62 -17.66 -10.61
N GLN A 219 1.65 -18.37 -10.16
CA GLN A 219 2.00 -19.69 -10.69
C GLN A 219 0.86 -20.69 -10.47
N LEU A 220 0.32 -20.75 -9.25
CA LEU A 220 -0.81 -21.63 -8.92
C LEU A 220 -2.05 -21.34 -9.77
N ALA A 221 -2.33 -20.06 -10.06
CA ALA A 221 -3.41 -19.68 -10.97
C ALA A 221 -3.18 -20.16 -12.41
N PHE A 222 -1.95 -20.13 -12.91
CA PHE A 222 -1.62 -20.64 -14.25
C PHE A 222 -1.73 -22.17 -14.32
N ASP A 223 -1.28 -22.87 -13.29
CA ASP A 223 -1.35 -24.33 -13.24
C ASP A 223 -2.81 -24.81 -13.21
N LEU A 224 -3.67 -24.17 -12.42
CA LEU A 224 -5.11 -24.45 -12.40
C LEU A 224 -5.77 -24.22 -13.76
N GLN A 225 -5.40 -23.14 -14.46
CA GLN A 225 -5.92 -22.88 -15.80
C GLN A 225 -5.53 -23.98 -16.79
N ARG A 226 -4.30 -24.49 -16.73
CA ARG A 226 -3.84 -25.58 -17.59
C ARG A 226 -4.63 -26.86 -17.36
N VAL A 227 -4.85 -27.25 -16.10
CA VAL A 227 -5.62 -28.45 -15.75
C VAL A 227 -7.06 -28.33 -16.26
N SER A 228 -7.73 -27.20 -15.98
CA SER A 228 -9.11 -26.98 -16.43
C SER A 228 -9.26 -26.99 -17.96
N GLY A 229 -8.23 -26.52 -18.69
CA GLY A 229 -8.23 -26.55 -20.14
C GLY A 229 -8.05 -27.95 -20.72
N GLN A 230 -7.34 -28.84 -20.03
CA GLN A 230 -7.18 -30.24 -20.43
C GLN A 230 -8.47 -31.03 -20.22
N GLU A 231 -9.17 -30.84 -19.10
CA GLU A 231 -10.47 -31.49 -18.84
C GLU A 231 -11.56 -31.08 -19.83
N GLN A 232 -11.51 -29.86 -20.38
CA GLN A 232 -12.47 -29.43 -21.40
C GLN A 232 -12.20 -30.01 -22.80
N GLN A 233 -11.02 -30.59 -23.02
CA GLN A 233 -10.62 -31.17 -24.31
C GLN A 233 -10.76 -32.70 -24.35
N SER A 234 -10.91 -33.36 -23.20
CA SER A 234 -11.20 -34.80 -23.05
C SER A 234 -12.70 -35.07 -22.99
#